data_AF-A0A8X7WUT9-F1
#
_entry.id   AF-A0A8X7WUT9-F1
#
_cell.length_a   1.000
_cell.length_b   1.000
_cell.length_c   1.000
_cell.angle_alpha   90.00
_cell.angle_beta   90.00
_cell.angle_gamma   90.00
#
_symmetry.space_group_name_H-M   'P 1'
#
loop_
_entity.id
_entity.type
_entity.pdbx_description
1 polymer ?
#
loop_
_entity_poly.entity_id
_entity_poly.type
_entity_poly.pdbx_seq_one_letter_code
_entity_poly.pdbx_strand_id
1 'polypeptide(L)'
;MRDHLSPRSMGISLLVLLICSLMSVRLGVCQPYLRLRPSPSDNLPVVDIIEHPDPEYDPREQDLNEKLLRKKLGSNFDPNFMSVSAPLHANHSVQEPLHKFRLPGPMPSEIKKMDLSETPYGLRMKIGKKARRKFLQWLWTYTHCPVVYAWKDLGVRFWPRYIKEGSCFSERSCSFPEGMFCKPVKSVTKTFLRWYCQGFLRQKYCTWIPVQYPIISECKCSC
;
A
#
# COMPACT_ATOMS: atom_id res chain seq x y z
N MET A 1 -46.07 24.80 43.44
CA MET A 1 -44.81 25.32 42.87
C MET A 1 -44.52 24.52 41.61
N ARG A 2 -44.83 25.07 40.45
CA ARG A 2 -44.54 24.46 39.14
C ARG A 2 -43.53 25.38 38.48
N ASP A 3 -42.26 24.98 38.47
CA ASP A 3 -41.19 25.76 37.87
C ASP A 3 -41.38 25.79 36.36
N HIS A 4 -41.81 26.94 35.86
CA HIS A 4 -41.86 27.27 34.44
C HIS A 4 -40.41 27.43 33.95
N LEU A 5 -39.85 26.38 33.34
CA LEU A 5 -38.61 26.50 32.59
C LEU A 5 -38.81 27.48 31.43
N SER A 6 -38.00 28.53 31.42
CA SER A 6 -37.97 29.56 30.37
C SER A 6 -37.71 28.94 28.99
N PRO A 7 -38.39 29.39 27.92
CA PRO A 7 -38.25 28.84 26.56
C PRO A 7 -36.81 28.90 26.01
N ARG A 8 -35.97 29.80 26.55
CA ARG A 8 -34.53 29.87 26.23
C ARG A 8 -33.72 28.70 26.79
N SER A 9 -34.09 28.18 27.96
CA SER A 9 -33.43 27.03 28.60
C SER A 9 -33.68 25.73 27.84
N MET A 10 -34.88 25.61 27.27
CA MET A 10 -35.29 24.44 26.47
C MET A 10 -34.53 24.35 25.14
N GLY A 11 -34.28 25.48 24.48
CA GLY A 11 -33.47 25.54 23.26
C GLY A 11 -32.01 25.18 23.46
N ILE A 12 -31.41 25.61 24.59
CA ILE A 12 -30.02 25.27 24.94
C ILE A 12 -29.89 23.77 25.25
N SER A 13 -30.84 23.18 25.97
CA SER A 13 -30.85 21.74 26.25
C SER A 13 -30.96 20.90 24.97
N LEU A 14 -31.80 21.32 24.01
CA LEU A 14 -31.92 20.65 22.71
C LEU A 14 -30.62 20.74 21.89
N LEU A 15 -29.95 21.89 21.91
CA LEU A 15 -28.67 22.07 21.22
C LEU A 15 -27.56 21.19 21.83
N VAL A 16 -27.50 21.10 23.16
CA VAL A 16 -26.56 20.23 23.89
C VAL A 16 -26.82 18.76 23.57
N LEU A 17 -28.09 18.33 23.53
CA LEU A 17 -28.47 16.96 23.15
C LEU A 17 -28.10 16.64 21.69
N LEU A 18 -28.25 17.59 20.77
CA LEU A 18 -27.82 17.46 19.37
C LEU A 18 -26.30 17.33 19.26
N ILE A 19 -25.54 18.16 19.99
CA ILE A 19 -24.07 18.09 20.00
C ILE A 19 -23.59 16.78 20.62
N CYS A 20 -24.18 16.35 21.74
CA CYS A 20 -23.86 15.07 22.37
C CYS A 20 -24.18 13.87 21.47
N SER A 21 -25.30 13.88 20.76
CA SER A 21 -25.64 12.79 19.83
C SER A 21 -24.69 12.76 18.62
N LEU A 22 -24.31 13.91 18.06
CA LEU A 22 -23.28 13.99 17.02
C LEU A 22 -21.91 13.48 17.50
N MET A 23 -21.52 13.81 18.74
CA MET A 23 -20.25 13.33 19.32
C MET A 23 -20.27 11.82 19.60
N SER A 24 -21.40 11.28 20.07
CA SER A 24 -21.58 9.83 20.26
C SER A 24 -21.52 9.05 18.93
N VAL A 25 -22.04 9.62 17.85
CA VAL A 25 -21.92 9.03 16.49
C VAL A 25 -20.47 9.07 15.99
N ARG A 26 -19.70 10.09 16.37
CA ARG A 26 -18.27 10.22 15.99
C ARG A 26 -17.35 9.28 16.77
N LEU A 27 -17.69 8.93 18.02
CA LEU A 27 -16.94 7.96 18.83
C LEU A 27 -17.31 6.49 18.53
N GLY A 28 -18.38 6.24 17.75
CA GLY A 28 -18.95 4.92 17.51
C GLY A 28 -18.36 4.11 16.35
N VAL A 29 -17.19 4.47 15.80
CA VAL A 29 -16.48 3.62 14.82
C VAL A 29 -15.63 2.58 15.56
N CYS A 30 -16.25 1.84 16.48
CA CYS A 30 -15.67 0.62 17.00
C CYS A 30 -16.17 -0.54 16.12
N GLN A 31 -15.28 -1.47 15.80
CA GLN A 31 -15.57 -2.63 14.95
C GLN A 31 -16.87 -3.35 15.34
N PRO A 32 -17.56 -4.03 14.41
CA PRO A 32 -18.78 -4.76 14.72
C PRO A 32 -18.55 -5.67 15.94
N TYR A 33 -19.35 -5.45 16.99
CA TYR A 33 -19.26 -6.11 18.30
C TYR A 33 -19.30 -7.65 18.23
N LEU A 34 -19.76 -8.21 17.10
CA LEU A 34 -19.76 -9.63 16.80
C LEU A 34 -18.76 -9.92 15.67
N ARG A 35 -17.54 -10.34 16.03
CA ARG A 35 -16.50 -10.81 15.08
C ARG A 35 -16.82 -12.21 14.53
N LEU A 36 -17.90 -12.33 13.76
CA LEU A 36 -18.30 -13.57 13.09
C LEU A 36 -17.43 -13.91 11.86
N ARG A 37 -16.62 -12.95 11.39
CA ARG A 37 -15.68 -13.11 10.28
C ARG A 37 -14.31 -12.53 10.67
N PRO A 38 -13.21 -13.09 10.14
CA PRO A 38 -11.90 -12.48 10.31
C PRO A 38 -11.86 -11.08 9.66
N SER A 39 -11.10 -10.18 10.27
CA SER A 39 -10.79 -8.88 9.67
C SER A 39 -9.71 -9.08 8.61
N PRO A 40 -9.83 -8.49 7.42
CA PRO A 40 -8.72 -8.47 6.47
C PRO A 40 -7.51 -7.73 7.06
N SER A 41 -6.32 -8.10 6.58
CA SER A 41 -5.06 -7.46 6.93
C SER A 41 -4.57 -6.60 5.77
N ASP A 42 -3.99 -5.45 6.09
CA ASP A 42 -3.35 -4.55 5.12
C ASP A 42 -1.84 -4.84 4.95
N ASN A 43 -1.37 -6.01 5.41
CA ASN A 43 0.03 -6.41 5.28
C ASN A 43 0.41 -6.61 3.80
N LEU A 44 1.58 -6.12 3.43
CA LEU A 44 2.16 -6.20 2.09
C LEU A 44 3.53 -6.90 2.15
N PRO A 45 3.98 -7.58 1.08
CA PRO A 45 3.29 -7.77 -0.20
C PRO A 45 2.12 -8.75 -0.13
N VAL A 46 1.24 -8.73 -1.13
CA VAL A 46 0.12 -9.67 -1.23
C VAL A 46 0.64 -11.03 -1.66
N VAL A 47 0.28 -12.07 -0.90
CA VAL A 47 0.61 -13.46 -1.23
C VAL A 47 -0.25 -13.92 -2.40
N ASP A 48 0.32 -14.74 -3.28
CA ASP A 48 -0.41 -15.30 -4.41
C ASP A 48 -1.59 -16.16 -3.95
N ILE A 49 -2.71 -15.97 -4.64
CA ILE A 49 -3.91 -16.76 -4.38
C ILE A 49 -3.63 -18.19 -4.84
N ILE A 50 -3.83 -19.14 -3.92
CA ILE A 50 -3.77 -20.56 -4.25
C ILE A 50 -5.02 -20.90 -5.05
N GLU A 51 -4.84 -20.99 -6.36
CA GLU A 51 -5.91 -21.29 -7.31
C GLU A 51 -6.28 -22.78 -7.29
N HIS A 52 -7.57 -23.07 -7.48
CA HIS A 52 -8.01 -24.45 -7.70
C HIS A 52 -7.38 -25.00 -8.99
N PRO A 53 -6.77 -26.20 -8.99
CA PRO A 53 -5.98 -26.71 -10.12
C PRO A 53 -6.81 -27.17 -11.33
N ASP A 54 -8.12 -27.36 -11.15
CA ASP A 54 -9.03 -27.80 -12.22
C ASP A 54 -9.20 -26.71 -13.31
N PRO A 55 -8.87 -27.02 -14.59
CA PRO A 55 -9.02 -26.11 -15.72
C PRO A 55 -10.46 -25.70 -16.03
N GLU A 56 -11.48 -26.39 -15.51
CA GLU A 56 -12.89 -25.99 -15.70
C GLU A 56 -13.17 -24.58 -15.16
N TYR A 57 -12.39 -24.14 -14.17
CA TYR A 57 -12.50 -22.79 -13.59
C TYR A 57 -11.73 -21.72 -14.37
N ASP A 58 -11.07 -22.08 -15.47
CA ASP A 58 -10.32 -21.13 -16.30
C ASP A 58 -11.22 -20.50 -17.39
N PRO A 59 -10.97 -19.24 -17.78
CA PRO A 59 -11.69 -18.63 -18.88
C PRO A 59 -11.35 -19.31 -20.20
N ARG A 60 -12.35 -19.49 -21.06
CA ARG A 60 -12.16 -20.00 -22.43
C ARG A 60 -11.68 -18.90 -23.36
N GLU A 61 -11.21 -19.25 -24.55
CA GLU A 61 -10.74 -18.29 -25.56
C GLU A 61 -11.79 -17.22 -25.91
N GLN A 62 -13.07 -17.61 -26.03
CA GLN A 62 -14.17 -16.68 -26.29
C GLN A 62 -14.37 -15.65 -25.17
N ASP A 63 -13.99 -16.01 -23.93
CA ASP A 63 -14.12 -15.17 -22.74
C ASP A 63 -12.90 -14.23 -22.59
N LEU A 64 -11.85 -14.40 -23.41
CA LEU A 64 -10.58 -13.65 -23.42
C LEU A 64 -10.48 -12.59 -24.52
N ASN A 65 -11.62 -12.07 -25.00
CA ASN A 65 -11.63 -11.01 -26.02
C ASN A 65 -11.05 -9.70 -25.46
N GLU A 66 -9.80 -9.38 -25.83
CA GLU A 66 -9.07 -8.21 -25.32
C GLU A 66 -9.81 -6.88 -25.49
N LYS A 67 -10.53 -6.68 -26.60
CA LYS A 67 -11.27 -5.43 -26.85
C LYS A 67 -12.41 -5.27 -25.84
N LEU A 68 -13.13 -6.36 -25.55
CA LEU A 68 -14.22 -6.35 -24.57
C LEU A 68 -13.67 -6.14 -23.16
N LEU A 69 -12.60 -6.83 -22.81
CA LEU A 69 -11.98 -6.73 -21.48
C LEU A 69 -11.35 -5.35 -21.25
N ARG A 70 -10.72 -4.76 -22.28
CA ARG A 70 -10.21 -3.39 -22.23
C ARG A 70 -11.36 -2.40 -22.01
N LYS A 71 -12.46 -2.55 -22.74
CA LYS A 71 -13.66 -1.72 -22.56
C LYS A 71 -14.24 -1.86 -21.16
N LYS A 72 -14.27 -3.08 -20.61
CA LYS A 72 -14.78 -3.38 -19.26
C LYS A 72 -13.91 -2.79 -18.16
N LEU A 73 -12.58 -2.82 -18.33
CA LEU A 73 -11.64 -2.23 -17.38
C LEU A 73 -11.63 -0.69 -17.45
N GLY A 74 -11.86 -0.15 -18.65
CA GLY A 74 -12.02 1.29 -18.88
C GLY A 74 -10.74 2.07 -18.58
N SER A 75 -10.90 3.19 -17.88
CA SER A 75 -9.81 4.10 -17.49
C SER A 75 -8.84 3.52 -16.46
N ASN A 76 -9.15 2.37 -15.85
CA ASN A 76 -8.29 1.74 -14.86
C ASN A 76 -7.08 1.03 -15.47
N PHE A 77 -7.07 0.84 -16.80
CA PHE A 77 -5.93 0.24 -17.48
C PHE A 77 -4.73 1.20 -17.47
N ASP A 78 -3.66 0.79 -16.79
CA ASP A 78 -2.42 1.55 -16.70
C ASP A 78 -1.26 0.78 -17.35
N PRO A 79 -0.79 1.17 -18.54
CA PRO A 79 0.27 0.46 -19.26
C PRO A 79 1.62 0.48 -18.54
N ASN A 80 1.84 1.38 -17.58
CA ASN A 80 3.08 1.41 -16.79
C ASN A 80 3.14 0.29 -15.74
N PHE A 81 1.97 -0.20 -15.32
CA PHE A 81 1.83 -1.20 -14.25
C PHE A 81 1.14 -2.49 -14.70
N MET A 82 0.57 -2.53 -15.91
CA MET A 82 -0.22 -3.64 -16.41
C MET A 82 0.17 -3.99 -17.84
N SER A 83 0.29 -5.28 -18.12
CA SER A 83 0.53 -5.80 -19.47
C SER A 83 -0.32 -7.05 -19.74
N VAL A 84 -0.78 -7.18 -20.99
CA VAL A 84 -1.51 -8.37 -21.44
C VAL A 84 -0.53 -9.48 -21.81
N SER A 85 0.56 -9.14 -22.49
CA SER A 85 1.64 -10.05 -22.87
C SER A 85 2.83 -9.98 -21.90
N ALA A 86 3.60 -11.06 -21.84
CA ALA A 86 4.83 -11.10 -21.06
C ALA A 86 5.77 -9.97 -21.51
N PRO A 87 6.24 -9.11 -20.60
CA PRO A 87 7.13 -8.02 -20.96
C PRO A 87 8.53 -8.57 -21.28
N LEU A 88 9.11 -8.12 -22.40
CA LEU A 88 10.40 -8.60 -22.94
C LEU A 88 11.58 -8.49 -21.95
N HIS A 89 11.47 -7.61 -20.94
CA HIS A 89 12.51 -7.37 -19.92
C HIS A 89 12.23 -8.12 -18.60
N ALA A 90 11.31 -9.09 -18.58
CA ALA A 90 11.02 -9.89 -17.38
C ALA A 90 12.21 -10.74 -16.90
N ASN A 91 13.18 -11.03 -17.78
CA ASN A 91 14.24 -11.99 -17.46
C ASN A 91 15.41 -11.42 -16.68
N HIS A 92 15.65 -10.11 -16.72
CA HIS A 92 16.70 -9.51 -15.90
C HIS A 92 16.35 -8.04 -15.66
N SER A 93 15.54 -7.75 -14.65
CA SER A 93 15.89 -6.59 -13.82
C SER A 93 17.16 -6.98 -13.08
N VAL A 94 18.27 -6.93 -13.83
CA VAL A 94 19.62 -6.72 -13.29
C VAL A 94 19.41 -5.81 -12.10
N GLN A 95 19.89 -6.25 -10.94
CA GLN A 95 20.14 -5.38 -9.79
C GLN A 95 20.71 -4.08 -10.36
N GLU A 96 19.86 -3.08 -10.62
CA GLU A 96 20.33 -1.78 -11.08
C GLU A 96 21.24 -1.38 -9.94
N PRO A 97 22.56 -1.30 -10.19
CA PRO A 97 23.53 -1.37 -9.12
C PRO A 97 23.13 -0.32 -8.10
N LEU A 98 23.11 -0.71 -6.83
CA LEU A 98 22.66 0.10 -5.69
C LEU A 98 23.18 1.55 -5.72
N HIS A 99 24.29 1.78 -6.43
CA HIS A 99 24.93 3.04 -6.79
C HIS A 99 24.15 4.00 -7.72
N LYS A 100 23.11 3.57 -8.43
CA LYS A 100 22.33 4.42 -9.36
C LYS A 100 20.96 4.84 -8.83
N PHE A 101 20.58 4.43 -7.61
CA PHE A 101 19.40 5.00 -6.97
C PHE A 101 19.69 6.45 -6.58
N ARG A 102 19.38 7.37 -7.50
CA ARG A 102 19.20 8.77 -7.17
C ARG A 102 18.15 8.81 -6.06
N LEU A 103 18.53 9.38 -4.91
CA LEU A 103 17.60 9.52 -3.79
C LEU A 103 16.38 10.33 -4.28
N PRO A 104 15.19 9.70 -4.31
CA PRO A 104 13.99 10.38 -4.76
C PRO A 104 13.57 11.41 -3.70
N GLY A 105 13.30 12.63 -4.15
CA GLY A 105 12.73 13.68 -3.32
C GLY A 105 13.71 14.38 -2.36
N PRO A 106 13.19 15.28 -1.52
CA PRO A 106 14.00 16.02 -0.55
C PRO A 106 14.39 15.14 0.65
N MET A 107 15.52 15.49 1.28
CA MET A 107 15.97 14.85 2.52
C MET A 107 14.88 14.91 3.62
N PRO A 108 14.58 13.79 4.30
CA PRO A 108 13.63 13.74 5.41
C PRO A 108 13.96 14.77 6.49
N SER A 109 12.92 15.34 7.09
CA SER A 109 13.05 16.42 8.07
C SER A 109 13.81 15.98 9.33
N GLU A 110 13.67 14.70 9.69
CA GLU A 110 14.30 14.00 10.80
C GLU A 110 15.82 13.97 10.63
N ILE A 111 16.31 13.67 9.42
CA ILE A 111 17.75 13.66 9.11
C ILE A 111 18.26 15.10 9.01
N LYS A 112 17.51 16.00 8.35
CA LYS A 112 17.93 17.39 8.15
C LYS A 112 18.11 18.16 9.47
N LYS A 113 17.26 17.87 10.46
CA LYS A 113 17.25 18.52 11.78
C LYS A 113 18.16 17.83 12.82
N MET A 114 18.79 16.71 12.47
CA MET A 114 19.68 16.00 13.39
C MET A 114 20.84 16.92 13.83
N ASP A 115 20.98 17.07 15.14
CA ASP A 115 22.09 17.77 15.75
C ASP A 115 23.23 16.80 16.00
N LEU A 116 24.39 17.13 15.45
CA LEU A 116 25.62 16.34 15.60
C LEU A 116 26.61 17.05 16.54
N SER A 117 26.24 18.21 17.08
CA SER A 117 27.13 19.02 17.90
C SER A 117 27.18 18.58 19.36
N GLU A 118 26.23 17.80 19.84
CA GLU A 118 26.20 17.28 21.21
C GLU A 118 26.48 15.79 21.22
N THR A 119 27.46 15.39 22.04
CA THR A 119 27.80 13.97 22.24
C THR A 119 26.86 13.33 23.26
N PRO A 120 26.81 11.98 23.36
CA PRO A 120 26.01 11.28 24.37
C PRO A 120 26.33 11.68 25.82
N TYR A 121 27.50 12.30 26.06
CA TYR A 121 27.97 12.74 27.37
C TYR A 121 27.76 14.26 27.59
N GLY A 122 27.01 14.94 26.73
CA GLY A 122 26.71 16.38 26.83
C GLY A 122 27.88 17.30 26.44
N LEU A 123 29.01 16.76 26.00
CA LEU A 123 30.14 17.55 25.49
C LEU A 123 29.80 18.08 24.09
N ARG A 124 29.97 19.38 23.90
CA ARG A 124 29.78 20.05 22.61
C ARG A 124 31.01 19.90 21.73
N MET A 125 30.83 19.33 20.56
CA MET A 125 31.85 19.21 19.53
C MET A 125 31.55 20.15 18.35
N LYS A 126 32.58 20.86 17.90
CA LYS A 126 32.49 21.71 16.70
C LYS A 126 32.66 20.85 15.45
N ILE A 127 31.55 20.45 14.83
CA ILE A 127 31.58 19.81 13.52
C ILE A 127 31.49 20.89 12.43
N GLY A 128 32.43 20.87 11.49
CA GLY A 128 32.41 21.77 10.35
C GLY A 128 31.16 21.59 9.49
N LYS A 129 30.60 22.70 8.94
CA LYS A 129 29.39 22.68 8.10
C LYS A 129 29.46 21.66 6.95
N LYS A 130 30.64 21.51 6.32
CA LYS A 130 30.89 20.55 5.24
C LYS A 130 30.80 19.10 5.73
N ALA A 131 31.43 18.79 6.86
CA ALA A 131 31.40 17.46 7.47
C ALA A 131 29.97 17.07 7.89
N ARG A 132 29.24 17.98 8.54
CA ARG A 132 27.82 17.80 8.87
C ARG A 132 26.99 17.47 7.62
N ARG A 133 27.12 18.27 6.55
CA ARG A 133 26.39 18.02 5.31
C ARG A 133 26.71 16.67 4.69
N LYS A 134 27.99 16.26 4.67
CA LYS A 134 28.41 14.97 4.13
C LYS A 134 27.90 13.79 4.97
N PHE A 135 27.93 13.92 6.29
CA PHE A 135 27.38 12.90 7.20
C PHE A 135 25.86 12.73 7.00
N LEU A 136 25.09 13.83 6.99
CA LEU A 136 23.64 13.75 6.76
C LEU A 136 23.31 13.16 5.38
N GLN A 137 24.11 13.48 4.36
CA GLN A 137 23.96 12.88 3.03
C GLN A 137 24.26 11.38 3.03
N TRP A 138 25.31 10.95 3.73
CA TRP A 138 25.64 9.54 3.91
C TRP A 138 24.53 8.80 4.65
N LEU A 139 24.08 9.33 5.79
CA LEU A 139 23.00 8.76 6.59
C LEU A 139 21.72 8.62 5.77
N TRP A 140 21.34 9.66 5.03
CA TRP A 140 20.17 9.59 4.13
C TRP A 140 20.33 8.50 3.07
N THR A 141 21.51 8.34 2.48
CA THR A 141 21.77 7.29 1.48
C THR A 141 21.73 5.89 2.10
N TYR A 142 22.21 5.76 3.33
CA TYR A 142 22.26 4.51 4.07
C TYR A 142 20.87 4.04 4.52
N THR A 143 20.07 4.96 5.08
CA THR A 143 18.73 4.67 5.60
C THR A 143 17.63 4.68 4.53
N HIS A 144 17.96 5.03 3.29
CA HIS A 144 16.98 5.10 2.20
C HIS A 144 16.56 3.71 1.73
N CYS A 145 15.24 3.52 1.63
CA CYS A 145 14.61 2.28 1.20
C CYS A 145 13.97 2.45 -0.18
N PRO A 146 14.66 2.06 -1.27
CA PRO A 146 14.08 2.12 -2.60
C PRO A 146 12.98 1.06 -2.79
N VAL A 147 12.00 1.39 -3.64
CA VAL A 147 11.06 0.39 -4.19
C VAL A 147 11.66 -0.18 -5.46
N VAL A 148 11.80 -1.50 -5.51
CA VAL A 148 12.25 -2.23 -6.70
C VAL A 148 11.02 -2.78 -7.41
N TYR A 149 10.90 -2.49 -8.70
CA TYR A 149 9.76 -2.97 -9.49
C TYR A 149 10.13 -4.18 -10.32
N ALA A 150 9.31 -5.22 -10.24
CA ALA A 150 9.44 -6.43 -11.04
C ALA A 150 8.10 -6.77 -11.70
N TRP A 151 8.16 -7.40 -12.88
CA TRP A 151 6.96 -7.92 -13.53
C TRP A 151 6.63 -9.28 -12.95
N LYS A 152 5.36 -9.47 -12.61
CA LYS A 152 4.81 -10.68 -12.02
C LYS A 152 3.63 -11.17 -12.84
N ASP A 153 3.50 -12.49 -12.94
CA ASP A 153 2.40 -13.17 -13.61
C ASP A 153 1.32 -13.54 -12.59
N LEU A 154 0.10 -13.01 -12.74
CA LEU A 154 -1.04 -13.34 -11.88
C LEU A 154 -1.82 -14.57 -12.37
N GLY A 155 -1.52 -15.07 -13.56
CA GLY A 155 -2.17 -16.22 -14.17
C GLY A 155 -3.39 -15.87 -15.04
N VAL A 156 -3.95 -16.91 -15.67
CA VAL A 156 -5.01 -16.79 -16.71
C VAL A 156 -6.36 -16.29 -16.18
N ARG A 157 -6.59 -16.41 -14.87
CA ARG A 157 -7.81 -15.93 -14.21
C ARG A 157 -7.77 -14.43 -13.90
N PHE A 158 -6.70 -13.73 -14.24
CA PHE A 158 -6.57 -12.28 -14.12
C PHE A 158 -6.38 -11.65 -15.50
N TRP A 159 -7.00 -10.48 -15.67
CA TRP A 159 -6.80 -9.67 -16.86
C TRP A 159 -6.67 -8.18 -16.49
N PRO A 160 -5.61 -7.48 -16.92
CA PRO A 160 -4.42 -7.97 -17.63
C PRO A 160 -3.59 -8.95 -16.77
N ARG A 161 -2.97 -9.96 -17.41
CA ARG A 161 -2.28 -11.07 -16.75
C ARG A 161 -1.02 -10.65 -15.99
N TYR A 162 -0.25 -9.72 -16.54
CA TYR A 162 1.02 -9.29 -15.99
C TYR A 162 0.90 -7.96 -15.27
N ILE A 163 1.47 -7.89 -14.07
CA ILE A 163 1.50 -6.70 -13.22
C ILE A 163 2.93 -6.32 -12.88
N LYS A 164 3.21 -5.02 -12.82
CA LYS A 164 4.47 -4.50 -12.30
C LYS A 164 4.35 -4.28 -10.80
N GLU A 165 4.73 -5.27 -10.02
CA GLU A 165 4.68 -5.21 -8.55
C GLU A 165 5.92 -4.51 -7.99
N GLY A 166 5.73 -3.72 -6.94
CA GLY A 166 6.83 -3.11 -6.17
C GLY A 166 7.23 -4.01 -5.01
N SER A 167 8.51 -4.08 -4.69
CA SER A 167 9.08 -4.80 -3.56
C SER A 167 10.10 -3.93 -2.82
N CYS A 168 10.19 -4.07 -1.50
CA CYS A 168 11.18 -3.37 -0.69
C CYS A 168 12.47 -4.19 -0.61
N PHE A 169 13.61 -3.53 -0.81
CA PHE A 169 14.92 -4.19 -0.70
C PHE A 169 15.28 -4.46 0.77
N SER A 170 15.24 -5.73 1.20
CA SER A 170 15.41 -6.13 2.61
C SER A 170 16.70 -6.92 2.90
N GLU A 171 17.61 -7.06 1.94
CA GLU A 171 18.85 -7.86 2.12
C GLU A 171 19.88 -7.20 3.06
N ARG A 172 19.75 -5.90 3.33
CA ARG A 172 20.64 -5.14 4.23
C ARG A 172 19.85 -4.43 5.30
N SER A 173 20.48 -4.22 6.46
CA SER A 173 19.90 -3.34 7.47
C SER A 173 19.92 -1.88 6.98
N CYS A 174 18.83 -1.17 7.22
CA CYS A 174 18.68 0.25 6.89
C CYS A 174 18.96 1.15 8.11
N SER A 175 19.37 0.60 9.26
CA SER A 175 19.64 1.34 10.49
C SER A 175 21.08 1.21 10.96
N PHE A 176 21.49 2.18 11.78
CA PHE A 176 22.73 2.14 12.54
C PHE A 176 22.41 2.36 14.03
N PRO A 177 22.71 1.41 14.95
CA PRO A 177 23.25 0.07 14.67
C PRO A 177 22.27 -0.80 13.86
N GLU A 178 22.77 -1.91 13.35
CA GLU A 178 21.99 -2.84 12.54
C GLU A 178 20.82 -3.44 13.33
N GLY A 179 19.68 -3.62 12.66
CA GLY A 179 18.49 -4.27 13.26
C GLY A 179 17.16 -3.94 12.57
N MET A 180 17.08 -2.82 11.86
CA MET A 180 15.88 -2.44 11.09
C MET A 180 16.03 -2.81 9.62
N PHE A 181 14.92 -3.09 8.94
CA PHE A 181 14.86 -3.45 7.53
C PHE A 181 13.85 -2.59 6.78
N CYS A 182 14.01 -2.52 5.46
CA CYS A 182 13.06 -1.79 4.62
C CYS A 182 11.74 -2.57 4.52
N LYS A 183 10.65 -1.96 4.99
CA LYS A 183 9.29 -2.51 4.92
C LYS A 183 8.36 -1.58 4.12
N PRO A 184 7.30 -2.13 3.51
CA PRO A 184 6.32 -1.32 2.79
C PRO A 184 5.54 -0.43 3.76
N VAL A 185 5.33 0.83 3.39
CA VAL A 185 4.59 1.81 4.22
C VAL A 185 3.41 2.44 3.48
N LYS A 186 3.46 2.50 2.15
CA LYS A 186 2.32 2.91 1.32
C LYS A 186 2.15 1.99 0.13
N SER A 187 0.91 1.88 -0.30
CA SER A 187 0.51 1.21 -1.53
C SER A 187 -0.42 2.09 -2.36
N VAL A 188 -0.45 1.79 -3.65
CA VAL A 188 -1.43 2.34 -4.59
C VAL A 188 -2.24 1.17 -5.11
N THR A 189 -3.56 1.27 -5.03
CA THR A 189 -4.46 0.25 -5.55
C THR A 189 -4.61 0.38 -7.05
N LYS A 190 -4.58 -0.76 -7.73
CA LYS A 190 -4.84 -0.89 -9.16
C LYS A 190 -6.03 -1.82 -9.36
N THR A 191 -6.90 -1.50 -10.31
CA THR A 191 -8.06 -2.33 -10.59
C THR A 191 -7.75 -3.31 -11.71
N PHE A 192 -8.11 -4.57 -11.50
CA PHE A 192 -7.99 -5.66 -12.47
C PHE A 192 -9.33 -6.32 -12.71
N LEU A 193 -9.42 -7.13 -13.74
CA LEU A 193 -10.51 -8.07 -13.92
C LEU A 193 -10.09 -9.44 -13.39
N ARG A 194 -10.93 -10.04 -12.56
CA ARG A 194 -10.79 -11.40 -12.05
C ARG A 194 -11.86 -12.28 -12.66
N TRP A 195 -11.49 -13.44 -13.18
CA TRP A 195 -12.41 -14.48 -13.59
C TRP A 195 -12.96 -15.16 -12.34
N TYR A 196 -14.26 -15.03 -12.14
CA TYR A 196 -14.95 -15.54 -10.96
C TYR A 196 -16.10 -16.43 -11.38
N CYS A 197 -16.08 -17.67 -10.92
CA CYS A 197 -17.13 -18.67 -11.15
C CYS A 197 -17.95 -18.83 -9.87
N GLN A 198 -19.27 -18.74 -10.01
CA GLN A 198 -20.21 -18.96 -8.93
C GLN A 198 -21.26 -19.99 -9.37
N GLY A 199 -21.83 -20.70 -8.39
CA GLY A 199 -22.84 -21.73 -8.60
C GLY A 199 -22.38 -23.13 -8.22
N PHE A 200 -23.33 -24.05 -8.13
CA PHE A 200 -23.08 -25.45 -7.79
C PHE A 200 -23.10 -26.29 -9.05
N LEU A 201 -22.03 -27.08 -9.27
CA LEU A 201 -21.82 -28.14 -10.26
C LEU A 201 -22.52 -27.99 -11.64
N ARG A 202 -23.86 -28.08 -11.72
CA ARG A 202 -24.65 -28.04 -12.96
C ARG A 202 -25.04 -26.65 -13.46
N GLN A 203 -24.96 -25.61 -12.63
CA GLN A 203 -25.26 -24.22 -13.01
C GLN A 203 -24.12 -23.30 -12.58
N LYS A 204 -22.92 -23.57 -13.10
CA LYS A 204 -21.77 -22.69 -12.92
C LYS A 204 -21.88 -21.53 -13.93
N TYR A 205 -21.83 -20.30 -13.43
CA TYR A 205 -21.68 -19.11 -14.26
C TYR A 205 -20.38 -18.42 -13.89
N CYS A 206 -19.60 -18.10 -14.92
CA CYS A 206 -18.32 -17.43 -14.75
C CYS A 206 -18.35 -16.08 -15.44
N THR A 207 -17.75 -15.08 -14.80
CA THR A 207 -17.69 -13.72 -15.36
C THR A 207 -16.47 -12.98 -14.85
N TRP A 208 -16.06 -11.98 -15.62
CA TRP A 208 -15.04 -11.03 -15.22
C TRP A 208 -15.61 -10.03 -14.22
N ILE A 209 -15.02 -9.90 -13.04
CA ILE A 209 -15.40 -8.91 -12.04
C ILE A 209 -14.22 -7.96 -11.75
N PRO A 210 -14.48 -6.66 -11.49
CA PRO A 210 -13.43 -5.74 -11.09
C PRO A 210 -12.96 -6.08 -9.67
N VAL A 211 -11.64 -6.16 -9.47
CA VAL A 211 -11.01 -6.38 -8.17
C VAL A 211 -9.89 -5.36 -7.95
N GLN A 212 -9.58 -5.05 -6.70
CA GLN A 212 -8.51 -4.13 -6.34
C GLN A 212 -7.28 -4.92 -5.90
N TYR A 213 -6.13 -4.60 -6.49
CA TYR A 213 -4.83 -5.18 -6.15
C TYR A 213 -3.89 -4.06 -5.67
N PRO A 214 -3.41 -4.08 -4.41
CA PRO A 214 -2.49 -3.08 -3.90
C PRO A 214 -1.05 -3.33 -4.39
N ILE A 215 -0.41 -2.30 -4.93
CA ILE A 215 1.01 -2.31 -5.34
C ILE A 215 1.81 -1.42 -4.39
N ILE A 216 2.96 -1.91 -3.90
CA ILE A 216 3.85 -1.12 -3.04
C ILE A 216 4.37 0.12 -3.80
N SER A 217 4.21 1.29 -3.20
CA SER A 217 4.65 2.57 -3.76
C SER A 217 5.73 3.26 -2.95
N GLU A 218 5.80 3.00 -1.64
CA GLU A 218 6.84 3.55 -0.76
C GLU A 218 7.30 2.51 0.28
N CYS A 219 8.60 2.51 0.56
CA CYS A 219 9.22 1.71 1.60
C CYS A 219 9.86 2.62 2.66
N LYS A 220 9.86 2.19 3.92
CA LYS A 220 10.50 2.90 5.04
C LYS A 220 11.31 1.92 5.88
N CYS A 221 12.34 2.44 6.52
CA CYS A 221 13.11 1.68 7.49
C CYS A 221 12.29 1.48 8.78
N SER A 222 12.02 0.23 9.16
CA SER A 222 11.29 -0.13 10.38
C SER A 222 11.74 -1.48 10.96
N CYS A 223 11.38 -1.73 12.23
CA CYS A 223 11.59 -2.99 12.92
C CYS A 223 10.57 -4.04 12.50
#